data_AF-A0A2B7WYA5-F1
#
_entry.id   AF-A0A2B7WYA5-F1
#
_cell.length_a   1.000
_cell.length_b   1.000
_cell.length_c   1.000
_cell.angle_alpha   90.00
_cell.angle_beta   90.00
_cell.angle_gamma   90.00
#
_symmetry.space_group_name_H-M   'P 1'
#
loop_
_entity.id
_entity.type
_entity.pdbx_description
1 polymer ?
#
loop_
_entity_poly.entity_id
_entity_poly.type
_entity_poly.pdbx_seq_one_letter_code
_entity_poly.pdbx_strand_id
1 'polypeptide(L)' 'MSKSENNPPVTQAVDDDEPDEWDKRIFSTGCAAEQLKMNDCYYEKRDWRACKKEMEAFRECWKRHGNEQRTESKNA' A
#
# COMPACT_ATOMS: atom_id res chain seq x y z
N MET A 1 22.78 7.97 -29.21
CA MET A 1 21.75 8.62 -28.35
C MET A 1 20.74 7.56 -27.95
N SER A 2 20.24 7.68 -26.73
CA SER A 2 19.87 6.59 -25.81
C SER A 2 18.63 5.76 -26.19
N LYS A 3 18.66 4.50 -25.75
CA LYS A 3 17.61 3.47 -25.85
C LYS A 3 16.28 4.00 -25.31
N SER A 4 15.24 3.96 -26.13
CA SER A 4 13.86 4.21 -25.72
C SER A 4 13.40 3.14 -24.74
N GLU A 5 13.17 3.55 -23.50
CA GLU A 5 12.57 2.71 -22.46
C GLU A 5 11.09 2.51 -22.76
N ASN A 6 10.74 1.26 -23.06
CA ASN A 6 9.38 0.78 -23.24
C ASN A 6 8.77 0.58 -21.85
N ASN A 7 8.12 1.61 -21.31
CA ASN A 7 7.26 1.46 -20.14
C ASN A 7 5.81 1.38 -20.66
N PRO A 8 5.17 0.20 -20.66
CA PRO A 8 3.79 0.11 -21.13
C PRO A 8 2.90 0.97 -20.21
N PRO A 9 1.96 1.74 -20.77
CA PRO A 9 1.03 2.50 -19.96
C PRO A 9 0.20 1.49 -19.16
N VAL A 10 0.23 1.61 -17.84
CA VAL A 10 -0.66 0.85 -16.96
C VAL A 10 -2.08 1.35 -17.24
N THR A 11 -2.76 0.71 -18.19
CA THR A 11 -4.19 0.91 -18.41
C THR A 11 -4.93 0.19 -17.30
N GLN A 12 -5.08 0.86 -16.15
CA GLN A 12 -6.13 0.52 -15.19
C GLN A 12 -7.46 0.88 -15.84
N ALA A 13 -8.05 -0.08 -16.54
CA ALA A 13 -9.47 -0.03 -16.84
C ALA A 13 -10.19 -0.07 -15.49
N VAL A 14 -10.78 1.06 -15.11
CA VAL A 14 -11.64 1.21 -13.94
C VAL A 14 -12.95 0.47 -14.22
N ASP A 15 -12.96 -0.83 -13.96
CA ASP A 15 -14.20 -1.57 -13.73
C ASP A 15 -14.61 -1.25 -12.27
N ASP A 16 -15.60 -0.37 -12.13
CA ASP A 16 -16.00 0.32 -10.89
C ASP A 16 -16.58 -0.62 -9.80
N ASP A 17 -16.66 -1.93 -10.08
CA ASP A 17 -17.23 -2.95 -9.18
C ASP A 17 -16.18 -3.94 -8.63
N GLU A 18 -14.93 -3.94 -9.09
CA GLU A 18 -13.87 -4.81 -8.55
C GLU A 18 -12.81 -4.03 -7.75
N PRO A 19 -12.44 -4.48 -6.52
CA PRO A 19 -11.30 -3.90 -5.83
C PRO A 19 -10.03 -4.10 -6.66
N ASP A 20 -9.23 -3.03 -6.76
CA ASP A 20 -8.00 -3.07 -7.55
C ASP A 20 -7.00 -4.08 -6.97
N GLU A 21 -5.95 -4.42 -7.72
CA GLU A 21 -4.97 -5.40 -7.25
C GLU A 21 -4.27 -4.98 -5.94
N TRP A 22 -4.19 -3.67 -5.71
CA TRP A 22 -3.60 -3.10 -4.50
C TRP A 22 -4.53 -3.28 -3.29
N ASP A 23 -5.81 -2.94 -3.42
CA ASP A 23 -6.86 -3.12 -2.41
C ASP A 23 -7.04 -4.59 -2.09
N LYS A 24 -7.10 -5.47 -3.09
CA LYS A 24 -7.11 -6.94 -2.89
C LYS A 24 -5.93 -7.38 -2.02
N ARG A 25 -4.73 -6.84 -2.29
CA ARG A 25 -3.53 -7.14 -1.49
C ARG A 25 -3.64 -6.61 -0.06
N ILE A 26 -4.17 -5.41 0.15
CA ILE A 26 -4.36 -4.82 1.47
C ILE A 26 -5.43 -5.57 2.27
N PHE A 27 -6.59 -5.87 1.66
CA PHE A 27 -7.63 -6.66 2.32
C PHE A 27 -7.15 -8.05 2.73
N SER A 28 -6.34 -8.72 1.90
CA SER A 28 -5.75 -10.02 2.25
C SER A 28 -4.75 -9.98 3.42
N THR A 29 -4.26 -8.79 3.83
CA THR A 29 -3.35 -8.65 4.99
C THR A 29 -4.08 -8.65 6.33
N GLY A 30 -5.39 -8.38 6.34
CA GLY A 30 -6.17 -8.15 7.55
C GLY A 30 -5.99 -6.77 8.19
N CYS A 31 -5.14 -5.90 7.62
CA CYS A 31 -4.79 -4.58 8.15
C CYS A 31 -5.38 -3.40 7.35
N ALA A 32 -6.47 -3.65 6.63
CA ALA A 32 -7.08 -2.66 5.75
C ALA A 32 -7.60 -1.43 6.51
N ALA A 33 -8.09 -1.60 7.73
CA ALA A 33 -8.59 -0.49 8.55
C ALA A 33 -7.46 0.47 8.96
N GLU A 34 -6.30 -0.07 9.35
CA GLU A 34 -5.12 0.71 9.70
C GLU A 34 -4.52 1.39 8.46
N GLN A 35 -4.50 0.70 7.31
CA GLN A 35 -4.07 1.29 6.04
C GLN A 35 -4.97 2.47 5.65
N LEU A 36 -6.29 2.32 5.78
CA LEU A 36 -7.25 3.40 5.48
C LEU A 36 -7.02 4.61 6.39
N LYS A 37 -6.87 4.40 7.70
CA LYS A 37 -6.56 5.49 8.65
C LYS A 37 -5.25 6.22 8.32
N MET A 38 -4.24 5.49 7.89
CA MET A 38 -2.97 6.10 7.46
C MET A 38 -3.16 6.93 6.18
N ASN A 39 -3.93 6.42 5.21
CA ASN A 39 -4.28 7.15 3.99
C ASN A 39 -5.09 8.41 4.29
N ASP A 40 -6.07 8.33 5.20
CA ASP A 40 -6.88 9.46 5.64
C ASP A 40 -6.01 10.54 6.28
N CYS A 41 -5.13 10.16 7.21
CA CYS A 41 -4.21 11.12 7.84
C CYS A 41 -3.29 11.79 6.81
N TYR A 42 -2.77 11.03 5.84
CA TYR A 42 -1.97 11.60 4.76
C TYR A 42 -2.80 12.50 3.84
N TYR A 43 -4.06 12.17 3.57
CA TYR A 43 -4.92 12.99 2.74
C TYR A 43 -5.20 14.35 3.40
N GLU A 44 -5.45 14.34 4.71
CA GLU A 44 -5.68 15.55 5.51
C GLU A 44 -4.43 16.41 5.66
N LYS A 45 -3.30 15.79 6.05
CA LYS A 45 -2.09 16.52 6.41
C LYS A 45 -1.10 16.71 5.26
N ARG A 46 -1.17 15.84 4.25
CA ARG A 46 -0.19 15.71 3.15
C ARG A 46 1.24 15.51 3.63
N ASP A 47 1.42 15.05 4.87
CA ASP A 47 2.71 14.76 5.48
C ASP A 47 2.64 13.44 6.26
N TRP A 48 3.35 12.43 5.76
CA TRP A 48 3.42 11.11 6.38
C TRP A 48 4.13 11.13 7.74
N ARG A 49 5.01 12.12 8.00
CA ARG A 49 5.70 12.24 9.30
C ARG A 49 4.74 12.64 10.41
N ALA A 50 3.72 13.41 10.08
CA ALA A 50 2.66 13.81 10.99
C ALA A 50 1.63 12.68 11.25
N CYS A 51 1.76 11.55 10.54
CA CYS A 51 0.92 10.35 10.65
C CYS A 51 1.65 9.16 11.30
N LYS A 52 2.65 9.47 12.15
CA LYS A 52 3.49 8.46 12.81
C LYS A 52 2.66 7.46 13.62
N LYS A 53 1.59 7.92 14.28
CA LYS A 53 0.72 7.07 15.10
C LYS A 53 -0.02 6.04 14.26
N GLU A 54 -0.55 6.45 13.12
CA GLU A 54 -1.27 5.62 12.16
C GLU A 54 -0.30 4.62 11.52
N MET A 55 0.93 5.05 11.22
CA MET A 55 1.98 4.19 10.69
C MET A 55 2.43 3.13 11.71
N GLU A 56 2.56 3.48 12.99
CA GLU A 56 2.86 2.52 14.07
C GLU A 56 1.71 1.51 14.24
N ALA A 57 0.46 1.96 14.25
CA ALA A 57 -0.71 1.09 14.34
C ALA A 57 -0.77 0.09 13.16
N PHE A 58 -0.51 0.55 11.94
CA PHE A 58 -0.42 -0.32 10.77
C PHE A 58 0.70 -1.35 10.93
N ARG A 59 1.88 -0.94 11.41
CA ARG A 59 3.03 -1.82 11.62
C ARG A 59 2.77 -2.88 12.69
N GLU A 60 2.07 -2.53 13.75
CA GLU A 60 1.64 -3.49 14.77
C GLU A 60 0.62 -4.49 14.22
N CYS A 61 -0.38 -4.03 13.47
CA CYS A 61 -1.30 -4.93 12.78
C CYS A 61 -0.54 -5.87 11.85
N TRP A 62 0.38 -5.32 11.05
CA TRP A 62 1.19 -6.08 10.10
C TRP A 62 1.94 -7.23 10.78
N LYS A 63 2.56 -6.95 11.92
CA LYS A 63 3.25 -7.95 12.73
C LYS A 63 2.29 -8.98 13.33
N ARG A 64 1.16 -8.54 13.88
CA ARG A 64 0.14 -9.45 14.46
C ARG A 64 -0.43 -10.43 13.44
N HIS A 65 -0.59 -9.98 12.20
CA HIS A 65 -1.08 -10.81 11.08
C HIS A 65 0.03 -11.60 10.37
N GLY A 66 1.28 -11.56 10.84
CA GLY A 66 2.38 -12.34 10.28
C GLY A 66 2.78 -11.92 8.87
N ASN A 67 2.52 -10.67 8.49
CA ASN A 67 2.75 -10.18 7.14
C ASN A 67 4.24 -9.84 6.86
N GLU A 68 5.16 -10.10 7.79
CA GLU A 68 6.59 -9.75 7.68
C GLU A 68 7.22 -10.32 6.39
N GLN A 69 6.86 -11.55 6.00
CA GLN A 69 7.32 -12.20 4.76
C GLN A 69 6.85 -11.50 3.47
N ARG A 70 5.76 -10.73 3.52
CA ARG A 70 5.26 -9.96 2.35
C ARG A 70 6.12 -8.73 2.07
N THR A 71 6.91 -8.30 3.05
CA THR A 71 7.85 -7.17 2.98
C THR A 71 9.32 -7.60 2.98
N GLU A 72 9.59 -8.91 3.05
CA GLU A 72 10.94 -9.42 2.87
C GLU A 72 11.38 -9.14 1.42
N SER A 73 12.34 -8.23 1.28
CA SER A 73 13.07 -8.05 0.04
C SER A 73 13.72 -9.39 -0.29
N LYS A 74 13.22 -10.10 -1.30
CA LYS A 74 13.98 -11.21 -1.90
C LYS A 74 15.36 -10.66 -2.24
N ASN A 75 16.40 -11.24 -1.66
CA ASN A 75 17.80 -10.83 -1.84
C ASN A 75 18.01 -10.42 -3.31
N ALA A 76 18.35 -9.14 -3.50
CA ALA A 76 18.65 -8.55 -4.79
C ALA A 76 19.96 -9.09 -5.36
#